data_AF-A0A7K2YCC9-F1
#
_entry.id   AF-A0A7K2YCC9-F1
#
_cell.length_a   1.000
_cell.length_b   1.000
_cell.length_c   1.000
_cell.angle_alpha   90.00
_cell.angle_beta   90.00
_cell.angle_gamma   90.00
#
_symmetry.space_group_name_H-M   'P 1'
#
loop_
_entity.id
_entity.type
_entity.pdbx_description
1 polymer ?
#
loop_
_entity_poly.entity_id
_entity_poly.type
_entity_poly.pdbx_seq_one_letter_code
_entity_poly.pdbx_strand_id
1 'polypeptide(L)'
;MIFIHSFFQDIAHRYGGLPGLPDFMRTQDVCAQYEKLTGYAPRHMRYFETYAAVRHGVVMARIAHRQWHFGEREQPADLDETVLHRTLVEAMIDGSYWERADAS
;
A
#
# COMPACT_ATOMS: atom_id res chain seq x y z
N MET A 1 -8.29 -0.24 -3.12
CA MET A 1 -8.73 0.73 -2.09
C MET A 1 -8.16 0.44 -0.71
N ILE A 2 -8.18 -0.82 -0.24
CA ILE A 2 -7.56 -1.18 1.04
C ILE A 2 -6.05 -0.82 1.07
N PHE A 3 -5.26 -1.39 0.16
CA PHE A 3 -3.81 -1.11 0.11
C PHE A 3 -3.47 0.41 0.00
N ILE A 4 -4.16 1.15 -0.87
CA ILE A 4 -3.85 2.57 -1.05
C ILE A 4 -4.13 3.37 0.22
N HIS A 5 -5.13 2.98 1.00
CA HIS A 5 -5.35 3.56 2.32
C HIS A 5 -4.21 3.20 3.29
N SER A 6 -3.81 1.92 3.37
CA SER A 6 -2.68 1.49 4.21
C SER A 6 -1.39 2.26 3.89
N PHE A 7 -1.14 2.55 2.61
CA PHE A 7 -0.03 3.39 2.17
C PHE A 7 -0.12 4.83 2.70
N PHE A 8 -1.27 5.49 2.57
CA PHE A 8 -1.43 6.85 3.09
C PHE A 8 -1.42 6.89 4.62
N GLN A 9 -1.91 5.84 5.29
CA GLN A 9 -1.80 5.70 6.74
C GLN A 9 -0.33 5.60 7.18
N ASP A 10 0.48 4.81 6.48
CA ASP A 10 1.93 4.71 6.72
C ASP A 10 2.64 6.06 6.51
N ILE A 11 2.27 6.81 5.47
CA ILE A 11 2.78 8.18 5.24
C ILE A 11 2.39 9.13 6.38
N ALA A 12 1.12 9.11 6.81
CA ALA A 12 0.62 9.99 7.86
C ALA A 12 1.40 9.79 9.18
N HIS A 13 1.70 8.53 9.52
CA HIS A 13 2.52 8.19 10.68
C HIS A 13 3.98 8.61 10.49
N ARG A 14 4.61 8.26 9.36
CA ARG A 14 6.06 8.47 9.14
C ARG A 14 6.46 9.92 8.94
N TYR A 15 5.65 10.70 8.23
CA TYR A 15 6.03 12.05 7.79
C TYR A 15 5.20 13.16 8.43
N GLY A 16 3.98 12.87 8.87
CA GLY A 16 3.07 13.88 9.40
C GLY A 16 3.02 13.97 10.92
N GLY A 17 3.42 12.92 11.64
CA GLY A 17 3.04 12.76 13.06
C GLY A 17 1.51 12.80 13.26
N LEU A 18 0.76 12.56 12.18
CA LEU A 18 -0.69 12.65 12.15
C LEU A 18 -1.28 11.29 12.51
N PRO A 19 -2.42 11.24 13.23
CA PRO A 19 -3.07 9.98 13.57
C PRO A 19 -3.62 9.23 12.35
N GLY A 20 -3.74 9.91 11.20
CA GLY A 20 -4.39 9.34 10.00
C GLY A 20 -5.86 8.98 10.27
N LEU A 21 -6.33 7.90 9.66
CA LEU A 21 -7.68 7.37 9.79
C LEU A 21 -7.62 5.84 10.03
N PRO A 22 -7.18 5.38 11.21
CA PRO A 22 -6.86 3.97 11.46
C PRO A 22 -8.06 3.03 11.33
N ASP A 23 -9.27 3.53 11.54
CA ASP A 23 -10.50 2.75 11.43
C ASP A 23 -11.13 2.81 10.03
N PHE A 24 -10.53 3.52 9.08
CA PHE A 24 -11.04 3.62 7.73
C PHE A 24 -10.52 2.46 6.87
N MET A 25 -11.38 1.88 6.02
CA MET A 25 -10.98 0.89 5.01
C MET A 25 -10.23 -0.33 5.55
N ARG A 26 -10.44 -0.71 6.82
CA ARG A 26 -9.89 -1.94 7.40
C ARG A 26 -10.37 -3.15 6.60
N THR A 27 -9.47 -4.09 6.31
CA THR A 27 -9.77 -5.27 5.48
C THR A 27 -10.99 -6.04 5.98
N GLN A 28 -11.10 -6.23 7.30
CA GLN A 28 -12.21 -6.94 7.92
C GLN A 28 -13.56 -6.25 7.66
N ASP A 29 -13.63 -4.93 7.81
CA ASP A 29 -14.87 -4.17 7.64
C ASP A 29 -15.30 -4.16 6.18
N VAL A 30 -14.33 -4.00 5.26
CA VAL A 30 -14.58 -4.03 3.82
C VAL A 30 -15.07 -5.42 3.39
N CYS A 31 -14.45 -6.49 3.88
CA CYS A 31 -14.86 -7.85 3.56
C CYS A 31 -16.24 -8.18 4.13
N ALA A 32 -16.52 -7.82 5.38
CA ALA A 32 -17.83 -8.02 6.01
C ALA A 32 -18.93 -7.26 5.25
N GLN A 33 -18.66 -6.02 4.86
CA GLN A 33 -19.62 -5.24 4.09
C GLN A 33 -19.81 -5.80 2.66
N TYR A 34 -18.74 -6.27 2.02
CA TYR A 34 -18.82 -6.92 0.72
C TYR A 34 -19.67 -8.20 0.78
N GLU A 35 -19.44 -9.04 1.79
CA GLU A 35 -20.20 -10.27 2.01
C GLU A 35 -21.68 -10.00 2.27
N LYS A 36 -22.00 -9.01 3.13
CA LYS A 36 -23.38 -8.60 3.40
C LYS A 36 -24.13 -8.19 2.13
N LEU A 37 -23.45 -7.54 1.19
CA LEU A 37 -24.06 -7.03 -0.03
C LEU A 37 -24.16 -8.08 -1.15
N THR A 38 -23.26 -9.06 -1.17
CA THR A 38 -23.09 -9.97 -2.32
C THR A 38 -23.32 -11.44 -2.00
N GLY A 39 -23.33 -11.82 -0.72
CA GLY A 39 -23.32 -13.21 -0.26
C GLY A 39 -21.98 -13.92 -0.44
N TYR A 40 -20.93 -13.22 -0.91
CA TYR A 40 -19.60 -13.80 -1.11
C TYR A 40 -18.61 -13.29 -0.06
N ALA A 41 -17.96 -14.22 0.65
CA ALA A 41 -16.86 -13.94 1.57
C ALA A 41 -15.51 -13.86 0.82
N PRO A 42 -14.87 -12.67 0.73
CA PRO A 42 -13.54 -12.55 0.14
C PRO A 42 -12.49 -13.37 0.91
N ARG A 43 -11.56 -13.99 0.18
CA ARG A 43 -10.52 -14.87 0.74
C ARG A 43 -9.15 -14.46 0.23
N HIS A 44 -8.10 -14.86 0.95
CA HIS A 44 -6.70 -14.60 0.60
C HIS A 44 -6.36 -13.10 0.48
N MET A 45 -6.99 -12.26 1.30
CA MET A 45 -6.83 -10.80 1.22
C MET A 45 -5.38 -10.34 1.36
N ARG A 46 -4.57 -10.99 2.21
CA ARG A 46 -3.12 -10.70 2.33
C ARG A 46 -2.42 -10.76 0.97
N TYR A 47 -2.67 -11.82 0.20
CA TYR A 47 -2.10 -11.94 -1.15
C TYR A 47 -2.56 -10.81 -2.08
N PHE A 48 -3.86 -10.53 -2.12
CA PHE A 48 -4.41 -9.52 -3.03
C PHE A 48 -4.02 -8.09 -2.65
N GLU A 49 -3.83 -7.81 -1.37
CA GLU A 49 -3.33 -6.55 -0.86
C GLU A 49 -1.83 -6.38 -1.16
N THR A 50 -1.00 -7.40 -0.93
CA THR A 50 0.41 -7.39 -1.36
C THR A 50 0.52 -7.22 -2.88
N TYR A 51 -0.33 -7.90 -3.65
CA TYR A 51 -0.37 -7.75 -5.11
C TYR A 51 -0.76 -6.33 -5.53
N ALA A 52 -1.74 -5.71 -4.85
CA ALA A 52 -2.08 -4.31 -5.08
C ALA A 52 -0.91 -3.36 -4.75
N ALA A 53 -0.12 -3.67 -3.72
CA ALA A 53 1.09 -2.93 -3.36
C ALA A 53 2.14 -2.93 -4.47
N VAL A 54 2.40 -4.11 -5.04
CA VAL A 54 3.31 -4.28 -6.17
C VAL A 54 2.81 -3.52 -7.40
N ARG A 55 1.52 -3.65 -7.74
CA ARG A 55 0.92 -2.90 -8.86
C ARG A 55 1.05 -1.40 -8.69
N HIS A 56 0.87 -0.89 -7.47
CA HIS A 56 1.06 0.52 -7.17
C HIS A 56 2.53 0.94 -7.32
N GLY A 57 3.48 0.10 -6.91
CA GLY A 57 4.91 0.31 -7.16
C GLY A 57 5.23 0.46 -8.65
N VAL A 58 4.64 -0.37 -9.50
CA VAL A 58 4.78 -0.24 -10.97
C VAL A 58 4.26 1.12 -11.46
N VAL A 59 3.09 1.58 -10.97
CA VAL A 59 2.56 2.90 -11.34
C VAL A 59 3.52 4.03 -10.94
N MET A 60 4.08 3.97 -9.72
CA MET A 60 5.06 4.95 -9.24
C MET A 60 6.33 4.97 -10.10
N ALA A 61 6.86 3.80 -10.46
CA ALA A 61 8.01 3.71 -11.37
C ALA A 61 7.71 4.32 -12.75
N ARG A 62 6.50 4.15 -13.28
CA ARG A 62 6.09 4.79 -14.55
C ARG A 62 5.97 6.30 -14.43
N ILE A 63 5.50 6.82 -13.29
CA ILE A 63 5.47 8.26 -13.01
C ILE A 63 6.90 8.81 -12.95
N ALA A 64 7.80 8.16 -12.20
CA ALA A 64 9.20 8.57 -12.11
C ALA A 64 9.89 8.58 -13.49
N HIS A 65 9.69 7.54 -14.29
CA HIS A 65 10.23 7.49 -15.65
C HIS A 65 9.71 8.64 -16.53
N ARG A 66 8.44 9.03 -16.37
CA ARG A 66 7.88 10.19 -17.06
C ARG A 66 8.59 11.48 -16.62
N GLN A 67 8.84 11.64 -15.33
CA GLN A 67 9.53 12.81 -14.77
C GLN A 67 10.96 12.93 -15.33
N TRP A 68 11.70 11.83 -15.42
CA TRP A 68 13.05 11.82 -16.00
C TRP A 68 13.03 12.18 -17.49
N HIS A 69 12.10 11.59 -18.24
CA HIS A 69 11.98 11.86 -19.68
C HIS A 69 11.74 13.34 -20.00
N PHE A 70 10.96 14.03 -19.16
CA PHE A 70 10.68 15.46 -19.32
C PHE A 70 11.65 16.38 -18.57
N GLY A 71 12.68 15.85 -17.91
CA GLY A 71 13.65 16.64 -17.15
C GLY A 71 13.08 17.28 -15.87
N GLU A 72 11.95 16.79 -15.36
CA GLU A 72 11.35 17.28 -14.10
C GLU A 72 12.14 16.81 -12.86
N ARG A 73 12.89 15.70 -12.99
CA ARG A 73 13.73 15.13 -11.94
C ARG A 73 14.90 14.37 -12.57
N GLU A 74 16.04 14.28 -11.87
CA GLU A 74 17.13 13.38 -12.26
C GLU A 74 16.82 11.92 -11.91
N GLN A 75 17.35 11.00 -12.71
CA GLN A 75 17.26 9.57 -12.44
C GLN A 75 18.20 9.22 -11.26
N PRO A 76 17.69 8.61 -10.17
CA PRO A 76 18.54 8.19 -9.06
C PRO A 76 19.45 7.02 -9.46
N ALA A 77 20.53 6.84 -8.71
CA ALA A 77 21.43 5.71 -8.90
C ALA A 77 20.77 4.37 -8.52
N ASP A 78 19.95 4.37 -7.46
CA ASP A 78 19.08 3.26 -7.09
C ASP A 78 17.65 3.50 -7.58
N LEU A 79 17.16 2.65 -8.48
CA LEU A 79 15.81 2.77 -9.03
C LEU A 79 14.72 2.39 -8.02
N ASP A 80 15.05 1.63 -6.99
CA ASP A 80 14.09 1.27 -5.95
C ASP A 80 13.66 2.50 -5.13
N GLU A 81 14.45 3.58 -5.13
CA GLU A 81 14.08 4.88 -4.53
C GLU A 81 12.85 5.53 -5.19
N THR A 82 12.45 5.06 -6.38
CA THR A 82 11.20 5.52 -7.03
C THR A 82 9.93 5.02 -6.36
N VAL A 83 10.03 3.95 -5.57
CA VAL A 83 8.90 3.34 -4.87
C VAL A 83 8.91 3.80 -3.42
N LEU A 84 8.21 4.91 -3.15
CA LEU A 84 8.15 5.52 -1.80
C LEU A 84 7.78 4.53 -0.69
N HIS A 85 6.96 3.54 -1.02
CA HIS A 85 6.49 2.51 -0.09
C HIS A 85 7.29 1.20 -0.17
N ARG A 86 8.53 1.20 -0.65
CA ARG A 86 9.40 0.01 -0.75
C ARG A 86 9.38 -0.82 0.54
N THR A 87 9.69 -0.21 1.67
CA THR A 87 9.74 -0.88 2.99
C THR A 87 8.38 -1.47 3.39
N LEU A 88 7.26 -0.86 2.97
CA LEU A 88 5.94 -1.41 3.21
C LEU A 88 5.69 -2.67 2.36
N VAL A 89 6.13 -2.68 1.10
CA VAL A 89 6.05 -3.86 0.23
C VAL A 89 6.91 -4.99 0.77
N GLU A 90 8.15 -4.70 1.17
CA GLU A 90 9.06 -5.68 1.78
C GLU A 90 8.44 -6.30 3.04
N ALA A 91 7.89 -5.47 3.94
CA ALA A 91 7.21 -5.94 5.15
C ALA A 91 5.94 -6.77 4.85
N MET A 92 5.25 -6.50 3.74
CA MET A 92 4.10 -7.30 3.30
C MET A 92 4.51 -8.65 2.71
N ILE A 93 5.70 -8.74 2.11
CA ILE A 93 6.25 -9.97 1.53
C ILE A 93 6.85 -10.87 2.62
N ASP A 94 7.60 -10.28 3.57
CA ASP A 94 8.27 -11.03 4.64
C ASP A 94 7.34 -11.43 5.79
N GLY A 95 6.11 -10.90 5.83
CA GLY A 95 5.10 -11.23 6.82
C GLY A 95 4.96 -10.23 7.96
N SER A 96 5.98 -9.41 8.22
CA SER A 96 6.06 -8.53 9.39
C SER A 96 4.99 -7.45 9.43
N TYR A 97 4.51 -7.00 8.25
CA TYR A 97 3.37 -6.07 8.17
C TYR A 97 2.10 -6.71 8.73
N TRP A 98 1.84 -7.97 8.38
CA TRP A 98 0.63 -8.67 8.76
C TRP A 98 0.60 -8.98 10.25
N GLU A 99 1.75 -9.33 10.83
CA GLU A 99 1.87 -9.52 12.29
C GLU A 99 1.48 -8.26 13.07
N ARG A 100 1.89 -7.08 12.59
CA ARG A 100 1.50 -5.80 13.21
C ARG A 100 0.03 -5.48 12.99
N ALA A 101 -0.49 -5.75 11.78
CA ALA A 101 -1.88 -5.47 11.42
C ALA A 101 -2.88 -6.39 12.13
N ASP A 102 -2.49 -7.64 12.43
CA ASP A 102 -3.32 -8.56 13.22
C ASP A 102 -3.31 -8.24 14.72
N ALA A 103 -2.28 -7.53 15.20
CA ALA A 103 -2.10 -7.16 16.60
C ALA A 103 -2.81 -5.84 17.00
N SER A 104 -3.30 -5.07 16.01
CA SER A 104 -4.01 -3.79 16.17
C SER A 104 -5.52 -3.96 16.03
#